data_AF-A0A7W1BRQ9-F1
#
_entry.id   AF-A0A7W1BRQ9-F1
#
_cell.length_a   1.000
_cell.length_b   1.000
_cell.length_c   1.000
_cell.angle_alpha   90.00
_cell.angle_beta   90.00
_cell.angle_gamma   90.00
#
_symmetry.space_group_name_H-M   'P 1'
#
loop_
_entity.id
_entity.type
_entity.pdbx_description
1 polymer ?
#
loop_
_entity_poly.entity_id
_entity_poly.type
_entity_poly.pdbx_seq_one_letter_code
_entity_poly.pdbx_strand_id
1 'polypeptide(L)'
;AELTGRNTIRAGEQIFIPGVVFTNVLLADEINRTPPRTQAALLEAMQERQVTVEGKGHRLPDPFLVIATQNPYEHRDVFELPESQLDRFLFKIHLEYSDAESEYEMLDLPHKGVAPDMLGEVQPLLGVVGLDKARIELDSTELPEEVGRYMVALARTTRSVAGVELGVSSRGIMHWASASKATARLNGRNYVTVQDAKDIAPYVLRHRLIMQGDAKAEDALDAAFEQVPVPEPVATFVYV
;
A
#
# COMPACT_ATOMS: atom_id res chain seq x y z
N ALA A 1 4.62 -8.34 -22.69
CA ALA A 1 5.72 -9.29 -22.93
C ALA A 1 6.86 -9.03 -21.97
N GLU A 2 7.45 -7.83 -21.93
CA GLU A 2 8.51 -7.53 -20.95
C GLU A 2 8.00 -7.54 -19.51
N LEU A 3 6.81 -6.95 -19.28
CA LEU A 3 6.19 -6.96 -17.96
C LEU A 3 5.77 -8.37 -17.52
N THR A 4 4.93 -9.02 -18.32
CA THR A 4 4.19 -10.25 -17.99
C THR A 4 4.90 -11.54 -18.37
N GLY A 5 5.96 -11.48 -19.16
CA GLY A 5 6.61 -12.64 -19.76
C GLY A 5 6.05 -13.01 -21.13
N ARG A 6 6.63 -14.06 -21.72
CA ARG A 6 6.24 -14.60 -23.03
C ARG A 6 6.55 -16.09 -23.11
N ASN A 7 5.81 -16.82 -23.94
CA ASN A 7 6.19 -18.17 -24.33
C ASN A 7 7.16 -18.12 -25.51
N THR A 8 8.12 -19.04 -25.51
CA THR A 8 9.02 -19.30 -26.63
C THR A 8 9.08 -20.81 -26.89
N ILE A 9 9.53 -21.20 -28.09
CA ILE A 9 9.75 -22.61 -28.42
C ILE A 9 11.26 -22.86 -28.38
N ARG A 10 11.70 -23.80 -27.55
CA ARG A 10 13.09 -24.25 -27.49
C ARG A 10 13.11 -25.76 -27.61
N ALA A 11 13.84 -26.28 -28.60
CA ALA A 11 13.94 -27.72 -28.88
C ALA A 11 12.58 -28.43 -29.05
N GLY A 12 11.57 -27.74 -29.59
CA GLY A 12 10.23 -28.30 -29.81
C GLY A 12 9.29 -28.21 -28.61
N GLU A 13 9.76 -27.75 -27.45
CA GLU A 13 8.95 -27.55 -26.26
C GLU A 13 8.60 -26.07 -26.06
N GLN A 14 7.36 -25.79 -25.61
CA GLN A 14 6.95 -24.46 -25.17
C GLN A 14 7.55 -24.16 -23.79
N ILE A 15 8.41 -23.15 -23.71
CA ILE A 15 9.02 -22.67 -22.47
C ILE A 15 8.52 -21.25 -22.17
N PHE A 16 8.08 -21.02 -20.94
CA PHE A 16 7.72 -19.70 -20.46
C PHE A 16 8.98 -18.93 -20.02
N ILE A 17 9.16 -17.72 -20.53
CA ILE A 17 10.17 -16.77 -20.08
C ILE A 17 9.47 -15.74 -19.17
N PRO A 18 9.80 -15.70 -17.86
CA PRO A 18 9.19 -14.77 -16.92
C PRO A 18 9.53 -13.32 -17.27
N GLY A 19 8.56 -12.42 -17.09
CA GLY A 19 8.76 -10.97 -17.19
C GLY A 19 9.23 -10.35 -15.88
N VAL A 20 9.35 -9.02 -15.85
CA VAL A 20 9.88 -8.29 -14.68
C VAL A 20 9.00 -8.38 -13.43
N VAL A 21 7.71 -8.73 -13.55
CA VAL A 21 6.81 -8.91 -12.40
C VAL A 21 7.13 -10.16 -11.58
N PHE A 22 7.94 -11.09 -12.10
CA PHE A 22 8.36 -12.30 -11.38
C PHE A 22 9.56 -11.99 -10.46
N THR A 23 9.33 -11.08 -9.51
CA THR A 23 10.27 -10.65 -8.46
C THR A 23 9.52 -10.54 -7.13
N ASN A 24 10.21 -10.41 -5.99
CA ASN A 24 9.57 -10.16 -4.70
C ASN A 24 9.27 -8.67 -4.48
N VAL A 25 10.13 -7.77 -4.96
CA VAL A 25 9.95 -6.32 -4.86
C VAL A 25 10.10 -5.72 -6.25
N LEU A 26 9.06 -5.02 -6.70
CA LEU A 26 9.00 -4.35 -7.99
C LEU A 26 8.87 -2.85 -7.77
N LEU A 27 9.88 -2.09 -8.18
CA LEU A 27 9.81 -0.64 -8.27
C LEU A 27 9.33 -0.25 -9.68
N ALA A 28 8.11 0.26 -9.77
CA ALA A 28 7.52 0.82 -10.98
C ALA A 28 7.70 2.34 -10.96
N ASP A 29 8.86 2.80 -11.43
CA ASP A 29 9.18 4.22 -11.46
C ASP A 29 8.33 4.95 -12.50
N GLU A 30 7.78 6.11 -12.11
CA GLU A 30 6.94 6.98 -12.92
C GLU A 30 5.83 6.20 -13.65
N ILE A 31 5.02 5.44 -12.90
CA ILE A 31 3.97 4.58 -13.45
C ILE A 31 2.99 5.37 -14.33
N ASN A 32 2.84 6.68 -14.10
CA ASN A 32 2.01 7.58 -14.88
C ASN A 32 2.58 7.86 -16.30
N ARG A 33 3.83 7.52 -16.61
CA ARG A 33 4.39 7.60 -17.98
C ARG A 33 4.25 6.29 -18.77
N THR A 34 3.82 5.24 -18.09
CA THR A 34 3.66 3.92 -18.70
C THR A 34 2.34 3.87 -19.48
N PRO A 35 2.30 3.28 -20.69
CA PRO A 35 1.06 3.17 -21.46
C PRO A 35 -0.07 2.48 -20.67
N PRO A 36 -1.35 2.87 -20.84
CA PRO A 36 -2.47 2.34 -20.04
C PRO A 36 -2.59 0.82 -20.05
N ARG A 37 -2.24 0.17 -21.17
CA ARG A 37 -2.23 -1.30 -21.28
C ARG A 37 -1.21 -1.96 -20.35
N THR A 38 -0.04 -1.35 -20.17
CA THR A 38 1.01 -1.86 -19.30
C THR A 38 0.69 -1.57 -17.82
N GLN A 39 0.11 -0.40 -17.52
CA GLN A 39 -0.44 -0.10 -16.20
C GLN A 39 -1.51 -1.12 -15.80
N ALA A 40 -2.48 -1.38 -16.68
CA ALA A 40 -3.54 -2.36 -16.44
C ALA A 40 -2.98 -3.77 -16.19
N ALA A 41 -1.99 -4.21 -16.98
CA ALA A 41 -1.35 -5.51 -16.79
C ALA A 41 -0.60 -5.63 -15.45
N LEU A 42 0.05 -4.56 -14.98
CA LEU A 42 0.70 -4.53 -13.67
C LEU A 42 -0.35 -4.64 -12.55
N LEU A 43 -1.42 -3.85 -12.63
CA LEU A 43 -2.48 -3.84 -11.64
C LEU A 43 -3.28 -5.14 -11.59
N GLU A 44 -3.46 -5.80 -12.73
CA GLU A 44 -4.01 -7.15 -12.83
C GLU A 44 -3.10 -8.15 -12.13
N ALA A 45 -1.79 -8.12 -12.41
CA ALA A 45 -0.82 -8.99 -11.75
C ALA A 45 -0.79 -8.77 -10.23
N MET A 46 -0.91 -7.53 -9.76
CA MET A 46 -1.03 -7.18 -8.34
C MET A 46 -2.28 -7.78 -7.69
N GLN A 47 -3.42 -7.71 -8.39
CA GLN A 47 -4.71 -8.15 -7.86
C GLN A 47 -4.84 -9.68 -7.87
N GLU A 48 -4.46 -10.33 -8.97
CA GLU A 48 -4.64 -11.76 -9.19
C GLU A 48 -3.48 -12.60 -8.62
N ARG A 49 -2.34 -11.96 -8.29
CA ARG A 49 -1.11 -12.65 -7.84
C ARG A 49 -0.62 -13.72 -8.84
N GLN A 50 -1.01 -13.57 -10.10
CA GLN A 50 -0.61 -14.42 -11.22
C GLN A 50 -0.72 -13.64 -12.52
N VAL A 51 -0.08 -14.15 -13.56
CA VAL A 51 -0.14 -13.62 -14.91
C VAL A 51 -0.60 -14.72 -15.85
N THR A 52 -1.57 -14.43 -16.71
CA THR A 52 -2.02 -15.37 -17.73
C THR A 52 -1.33 -15.07 -19.07
N VAL A 53 -0.57 -16.04 -19.59
CA VAL A 53 0.08 -15.95 -20.89
C VAL A 53 -0.40 -17.11 -21.76
N GLU A 54 -1.05 -16.79 -22.88
CA GLU A 54 -1.60 -17.77 -23.83
C GLU A 54 -2.48 -18.84 -23.17
N GLY A 55 -3.32 -18.42 -22.22
CA GLY A 55 -4.26 -19.31 -21.50
C GLY A 55 -3.64 -20.12 -20.36
N LYS A 56 -2.34 -20.00 -20.10
CA LYS A 56 -1.67 -20.63 -18.95
C LYS A 56 -1.40 -19.59 -17.86
N GLY A 57 -1.83 -19.89 -16.64
CA GLY A 57 -1.59 -19.05 -15.46
C GLY A 57 -0.23 -19.33 -14.84
N HIS A 58 0.53 -18.27 -14.57
CA HIS A 58 1.83 -18.30 -13.92
C HIS A 58 1.78 -17.50 -12.63
N ARG A 59 1.89 -18.18 -11.47
CA ARG A 59 1.83 -17.51 -10.16
C ARG A 59 3.07 -16.65 -9.93
N LEU A 60 2.85 -15.48 -9.32
CA LEU A 60 3.94 -14.60 -8.88
C LEU A 60 4.61 -15.15 -7.61
N PRO A 61 5.86 -14.74 -7.33
CA PRO A 61 6.51 -15.03 -6.05
C PRO A 61 5.69 -14.53 -4.86
N ASP A 62 5.82 -15.19 -3.70
CA ASP A 62 5.25 -14.74 -2.43
C ASP A 62 6.41 -14.54 -1.43
N PRO A 63 6.63 -13.33 -0.88
CA PRO A 63 5.84 -12.11 -1.06
C PRO A 63 6.04 -11.44 -2.44
N PHE A 64 5.04 -10.66 -2.85
CA PHE A 64 5.12 -9.74 -3.99
C PHE A 64 4.69 -8.33 -3.57
N LEU A 65 5.61 -7.38 -3.57
CA LEU A 65 5.39 -5.98 -3.23
C LEU A 65 5.66 -5.11 -4.47
N VAL A 66 4.73 -4.21 -4.76
CA VAL A 66 4.90 -3.19 -5.80
C VAL A 66 4.99 -1.83 -5.13
N ILE A 67 6.06 -1.10 -5.43
CA ILE A 67 6.24 0.30 -5.09
C ILE A 67 6.14 1.06 -6.41
N ALA A 68 5.18 1.96 -6.53
CA ALA A 68 5.00 2.77 -7.73
C ALA A 68 5.18 4.25 -7.39
N THR A 69 5.98 4.96 -8.17
CA THR A 69 6.17 6.40 -8.03
C THR A 69 5.38 7.14 -9.10
N GLN A 70 5.02 8.38 -8.82
CA GLN A 70 4.39 9.28 -9.77
C GLN A 70 5.04 10.65 -9.64
N ASN A 71 5.44 11.24 -10.76
CA ASN A 71 5.91 12.61 -10.79
C ASN A 71 4.72 13.54 -11.12
N PRO A 72 4.26 14.40 -10.19
CA PRO A 72 3.10 15.25 -10.40
C PRO A 72 3.40 16.49 -11.27
N TYR A 73 4.66 16.82 -11.50
CA TYR A 73 5.07 18.08 -12.16
C TYR A 73 5.30 17.94 -13.66
N GLU A 74 5.19 16.73 -14.22
CA GLU A 74 5.35 16.50 -15.65
C GLU A 74 4.00 16.44 -16.37
N HIS A 75 3.92 17.08 -17.54
CA HIS A 75 2.66 17.22 -18.30
C HIS A 75 2.69 16.58 -19.70
N ARG A 76 3.82 16.00 -20.10
CA ARG A 76 3.96 15.39 -21.44
C ARG A 76 3.91 13.86 -21.32
N ASP A 77 3.08 13.23 -22.14
CA ASP A 77 2.92 11.77 -22.21
C ASP A 77 2.55 11.11 -20.87
N VAL A 78 1.71 11.79 -20.09
CA VAL A 78 1.22 11.31 -18.79
C VAL A 78 -0.17 10.67 -18.95
N PHE A 79 -0.27 9.45 -18.43
CA PHE A 79 -1.49 8.67 -18.28
C PHE A 79 -1.82 8.57 -16.79
N GLU A 80 -2.76 9.40 -16.35
CA GLU A 80 -3.25 9.36 -14.97
C GLU A 80 -3.85 7.99 -14.65
N LEU A 81 -3.57 7.49 -13.45
CA LEU A 81 -4.20 6.27 -12.95
C LEU A 81 -5.63 6.63 -12.51
N PRO A 82 -6.67 6.00 -13.08
CA PRO A 82 -8.02 6.14 -12.57
C PRO A 82 -8.10 5.80 -11.08
N GLU A 83 -9.02 6.42 -10.36
CA GLU A 83 -9.21 6.23 -8.92
C GLU A 83 -9.55 4.77 -8.59
N SER A 84 -10.31 4.12 -9.48
CA SER A 84 -10.58 2.68 -9.42
C SER A 84 -9.32 1.81 -9.47
N GLN A 85 -8.24 2.31 -10.08
CA GLN A 85 -6.93 1.67 -10.11
C GLN A 85 -6.12 1.99 -8.86
N LEU A 86 -6.12 3.25 -8.41
CA LEU A 86 -5.45 3.66 -7.18
C LEU A 86 -5.96 2.93 -5.92
N ASP A 87 -7.23 2.55 -5.88
CA ASP A 87 -7.80 1.79 -4.75
C ASP A 87 -7.13 0.41 -4.56
N ARG A 88 -6.39 -0.12 -5.56
CA ARG A 88 -5.57 -1.34 -5.45
C ARG A 88 -4.30 -1.16 -4.61
N PHE A 89 -3.79 0.06 -4.47
CA PHE A 89 -2.62 0.34 -3.65
C PHE A 89 -3.02 0.49 -2.19
N LEU A 90 -2.34 -0.22 -1.28
CA LEU A 90 -2.59 -0.13 0.15
C LEU A 90 -2.39 1.31 0.64
N PHE A 91 -1.25 1.91 0.30
CA PHE A 91 -0.86 3.26 0.69
C PHE A 91 -0.68 4.17 -0.53
N LYS A 92 -0.99 5.46 -0.35
CA LYS A 92 -0.47 6.56 -1.17
C LYS A 92 0.29 7.50 -0.24
N ILE A 93 1.58 7.68 -0.50
CA ILE A 93 2.46 8.50 0.32
C ILE A 93 2.89 9.70 -0.51
N HIS A 94 2.75 10.89 0.06
CA HIS A 94 3.30 12.11 -0.50
C HIS A 94 4.70 12.31 0.09
N LEU A 95 5.71 12.33 -0.78
CA LEU A 95 7.09 12.57 -0.38
C LEU A 95 7.35 14.07 -0.45
N GLU A 96 7.68 14.66 0.68
CA GLU A 96 8.17 16.03 0.79
C GLU A 96 9.70 16.01 0.95
N TYR A 97 10.32 17.18 0.75
CA TYR A 97 11.74 17.33 1.04
C TYR A 97 12.00 17.06 2.52
N SER A 98 13.16 16.48 2.81
CA SER A 98 13.58 16.26 4.20
C SER A 98 13.92 17.60 4.86
N ASP A 99 13.93 17.64 6.19
CA ASP A 99 14.40 18.82 6.89
C ASP A 99 15.91 19.05 6.65
N ALA A 100 16.38 20.27 6.87
CA ALA A 100 17.75 20.68 6.56
C ALA A 100 18.82 19.84 7.29
N GLU A 101 18.54 19.36 8.50
CA GLU A 101 19.49 18.53 9.24
C GLU A 101 19.57 17.12 8.63
N SER A 102 18.43 16.52 8.30
CA SER A 102 18.38 15.25 7.57
C SER A 102 19.10 15.35 6.21
N GLU A 103 18.88 16.43 5.45
CA GLU A 103 19.58 16.66 4.17
C GLU A 103 21.09 16.83 4.37
N TYR A 104 21.50 17.53 5.43
CA TYR A 104 22.92 17.67 5.78
C TYR A 104 23.56 16.32 6.14
N GLU A 105 22.88 15.48 6.92
CA GLU A 105 23.34 14.12 7.24
C GLU A 105 23.45 13.24 5.98
N MET A 106 22.54 13.41 5.02
CA MET A 106 22.58 12.68 3.74
C MET A 106 23.84 13.00 2.91
N LEU A 107 24.42 14.19 3.05
CA LEU A 107 25.67 14.54 2.35
C LEU A 107 26.85 13.65 2.79
N ASP A 108 26.80 13.11 4.01
CA ASP A 108 27.84 12.26 4.58
C ASP A 108 27.60 10.76 4.27
N LEU A 109 26.41 10.36 3.79
CA LEU A 109 26.09 8.97 3.46
C LEU A 109 27.08 8.33 2.45
N PRO A 110 27.44 9.01 1.34
CA PRO A 110 28.44 8.48 0.39
C PRO A 110 29.83 8.31 1.03
N HIS A 111 30.16 9.12 2.04
CA HIS A 111 31.48 9.17 2.68
C HIS A 111 31.58 8.21 3.88
N LYS A 112 30.45 7.86 4.52
CA LYS A 112 30.34 6.85 5.59
C LYS A 112 30.24 5.41 5.08
N GLY A 113 30.38 5.17 3.78
CA GLY A 113 30.30 3.83 3.21
C GLY A 113 28.88 3.32 3.03
N VAL A 114 27.87 4.19 2.89
CA VAL A 114 26.60 3.80 2.27
C VAL A 114 26.72 4.05 0.76
N ALA A 115 27.76 3.45 0.17
CA ALA A 115 27.98 3.40 -1.26
C ALA A 115 27.26 2.16 -1.83
N PRO A 116 26.86 2.15 -3.12
CA PRO A 116 26.16 1.01 -3.75
C PRO A 116 26.85 -0.35 -3.54
N ASP A 117 28.17 -0.36 -3.38
CA ASP A 117 28.98 -1.57 -3.20
C ASP A 117 28.86 -2.22 -1.80
N MET A 118 28.24 -1.57 -0.83
CA MET A 118 28.06 -2.08 0.54
C MET A 118 26.78 -2.90 0.73
N LEU A 119 25.99 -3.09 -0.35
CA LEU A 119 24.89 -4.06 -0.40
C LEU A 119 25.36 -5.49 -0.09
N GLY A 120 26.63 -5.81 -0.34
CA GLY A 120 27.23 -7.10 0.01
C GLY A 120 27.39 -7.34 1.52
N GLU A 121 27.32 -6.29 2.34
CA GLU A 121 27.44 -6.37 3.80
C GLU A 121 26.08 -6.46 4.51
N VAL A 122 24.98 -6.27 3.78
CA VAL A 122 23.63 -6.38 4.33
C VAL A 122 23.30 -7.84 4.61
N GLN A 123 23.36 -8.21 5.89
CA GLN A 123 22.96 -9.55 6.32
C GLN A 123 21.44 -9.65 6.42
N PRO A 124 20.82 -10.67 5.81
CA PRO A 124 19.37 -10.85 5.89
C PRO A 124 18.96 -11.16 7.32
N LEU A 125 18.23 -10.23 7.94
CA LEU A 125 17.71 -10.40 9.31
C LEU A 125 16.62 -11.48 9.37
N LEU A 126 15.79 -11.57 8.32
CA LEU A 126 14.70 -12.53 8.20
C LEU A 126 14.79 -13.25 6.85
N GLY A 127 14.69 -14.58 6.88
CA GLY A 127 14.39 -15.38 5.69
C GLY A 127 12.88 -15.51 5.46
N VAL A 128 12.50 -16.21 4.39
CA VAL A 128 11.08 -16.44 4.00
C VAL A 128 10.24 -16.98 5.16
N VAL A 129 10.76 -17.97 5.90
CA VAL A 129 10.07 -18.57 7.06
C VAL A 129 9.81 -17.56 8.17
N GLY A 130 10.75 -16.64 8.40
CA GLY A 130 10.59 -15.58 9.41
C GLY A 130 9.52 -14.58 8.99
N LEU A 131 9.47 -14.23 7.71
CA LEU A 131 8.44 -13.36 7.16
C LEU A 131 7.04 -13.99 7.23
N ASP A 132 6.91 -15.29 6.95
CA ASP A 132 5.63 -15.99 7.07
C ASP A 132 5.12 -16.00 8.52
N LYS A 133 6.01 -16.18 9.50
CA LYS A 133 5.66 -16.05 10.92
C LYS A 133 5.18 -14.64 11.24
N ALA A 134 5.89 -13.61 10.77
CA ALA A 134 5.48 -12.22 10.97
C ALA A 134 4.10 -11.91 10.36
N ARG A 135 3.76 -12.52 9.21
CA ARG A 135 2.42 -12.41 8.61
C ARG A 135 1.34 -13.08 9.45
N ILE A 136 1.62 -14.26 10.01
CA ILE A 136 0.69 -14.96 10.93
C ILE A 136 0.48 -14.13 12.21
N GLU A 137 1.55 -13.55 12.76
CA GLU A 137 1.47 -12.64 13.90
C GLU A 137 0.64 -11.39 13.57
N LEU A 138 0.87 -10.80 12.41
CA LEU A 138 0.07 -9.67 11.92
C LEU A 138 -1.42 -10.04 11.82
N ASP A 139 -1.75 -11.17 11.20
CA ASP A 139 -3.15 -11.61 11.01
C ASP A 139 -3.85 -11.89 12.35
N SER A 140 -3.14 -12.48 13.31
CA SER A 140 -3.62 -12.75 14.67
C SER A 140 -3.76 -11.51 15.56
N THR A 141 -3.34 -10.33 15.10
CA THR A 141 -3.55 -9.07 15.83
C THR A 141 -5.04 -8.83 16.01
N GLU A 142 -5.46 -8.59 17.25
CA GLU A 142 -6.84 -8.36 17.62
C GLU A 142 -7.32 -7.00 17.10
N LEU A 143 -8.51 -6.99 16.50
CA LEU A 143 -9.23 -5.77 16.18
C LEU A 143 -10.46 -5.72 17.10
N PRO A 144 -10.39 -5.00 18.23
CA PRO A 144 -11.51 -4.88 19.15
C PRO A 144 -12.78 -4.39 18.44
N GLU A 145 -13.94 -4.87 18.89
CA GLU A 145 -15.22 -4.60 18.23
C GLU A 145 -15.50 -3.09 18.14
N GLU A 146 -15.21 -2.34 19.19
CA GLU A 146 -15.36 -0.89 19.26
C GLU A 146 -14.51 -0.16 18.23
N VAL A 147 -13.27 -0.63 18.00
CA VAL A 147 -12.37 -0.07 16.98
C VAL A 147 -12.87 -0.42 15.59
N GLY A 148 -13.28 -1.68 15.36
CA GLY A 148 -13.86 -2.11 14.09
C GLY A 148 -15.13 -1.33 13.74
N ARG A 149 -16.03 -1.10 14.72
CA ARG A 149 -17.23 -0.29 14.55
C ARG A 149 -16.91 1.17 14.28
N TYR A 150 -15.92 1.73 14.98
CA TYR A 150 -15.41 3.08 14.72
C TYR A 150 -14.92 3.23 13.28
N MET A 151 -14.11 2.30 12.80
CA MET A 151 -13.60 2.32 11.42
C MET A 151 -14.72 2.26 10.38
N VAL A 152 -15.71 1.39 10.59
CA VAL A 152 -16.89 1.31 9.71
C VAL A 152 -17.72 2.59 9.77
N ALA A 153 -17.94 3.16 10.96
CA ALA A 153 -18.68 4.41 11.12
C ALA A 153 -17.98 5.55 10.37
N LEU A 154 -16.66 5.71 10.56
CA LEU A 154 -15.86 6.72 9.86
C LEU A 154 -15.93 6.56 8.35
N ALA A 155 -15.70 5.35 7.83
CA ALA A 155 -15.78 5.08 6.40
C ALA A 155 -17.18 5.38 5.83
N ARG A 156 -18.25 5.12 6.59
CA ARG A 156 -19.62 5.50 6.18
C ARG A 156 -19.82 7.01 6.19
N THR A 157 -19.34 7.70 7.22
CA THR A 157 -19.42 9.17 7.31
C THR A 157 -18.75 9.84 6.12
N THR A 158 -17.60 9.33 5.66
CA THR A 158 -16.93 9.90 4.47
C THR A 158 -17.83 9.95 3.23
N ARG A 159 -18.83 9.07 3.10
CA ARG A 159 -19.75 9.02 1.95
C ARG A 159 -20.82 10.11 1.98
N SER A 160 -20.98 10.79 3.11
CA SER A 160 -21.95 11.87 3.30
C SER A 160 -21.30 13.22 3.58
N VAL A 161 -19.97 13.29 3.63
CA VAL A 161 -19.24 14.55 3.79
C VAL A 161 -19.41 15.40 2.54
N ALA A 162 -19.65 16.70 2.73
CA ALA A 162 -19.82 17.65 1.63
C ALA A 162 -18.57 17.67 0.73
N GLY A 163 -18.79 17.66 -0.59
CA GLY A 163 -17.70 17.63 -1.57
C GLY A 163 -17.14 16.24 -1.86
N VAL A 164 -17.60 15.17 -1.20
CA VAL A 164 -17.23 13.79 -1.56
C VAL A 164 -18.22 13.24 -2.60
N GLU A 165 -17.72 12.86 -3.77
CA GLU A 165 -18.47 12.12 -4.79
C GLU A 165 -18.57 10.63 -4.44
N LEU A 166 -17.44 10.05 -4.03
CA LEU A 166 -17.34 8.65 -3.64
C LEU A 166 -16.47 8.52 -2.39
N GLY A 167 -17.08 8.06 -1.30
CA GLY A 167 -16.37 7.82 -0.04
C GLY A 167 -15.67 6.46 0.00
N VAL A 168 -15.11 6.13 1.16
CA VAL A 168 -14.29 4.92 1.36
C VAL A 168 -15.09 3.64 1.04
N SER A 169 -14.50 2.79 0.19
CA SER A 169 -15.05 1.48 -0.20
C SER A 169 -14.90 0.44 0.90
N SER A 170 -15.63 -0.68 0.81
CA SER A 170 -15.44 -1.81 1.74
C SER A 170 -14.00 -2.36 1.69
N ARG A 171 -13.36 -2.33 0.52
CA ARG A 171 -11.95 -2.70 0.37
C ARG A 171 -11.04 -1.72 1.12
N GLY A 172 -11.33 -0.43 1.04
CA GLY A 172 -10.60 0.59 1.80
C GLY A 172 -10.64 0.33 3.31
N ILE A 173 -11.78 -0.09 3.86
CA ILE A 173 -11.91 -0.46 5.28
C ILE A 173 -11.03 -1.67 5.62
N MET A 174 -11.03 -2.72 4.79
CA MET A 174 -10.22 -3.91 5.00
C MET A 174 -8.72 -3.61 4.95
N HIS A 175 -8.30 -2.79 3.98
CA HIS A 175 -6.93 -2.31 3.87
C HIS A 175 -6.52 -1.45 5.06
N TRP A 176 -7.42 -0.57 5.51
CA TRP A 176 -7.20 0.26 6.70
C TRP A 176 -7.05 -0.59 7.97
N ALA A 177 -7.86 -1.64 8.12
CA ALA A 177 -7.75 -2.56 9.26
C ALA A 177 -6.41 -3.31 9.25
N SER A 178 -6.01 -3.84 8.08
CA SER A 178 -4.72 -4.52 7.93
C SER A 178 -3.54 -3.60 8.23
N ALA A 179 -3.57 -2.37 7.73
CA ALA A 179 -2.54 -1.36 8.03
C ALA A 179 -2.51 -0.99 9.52
N SER A 180 -3.68 -0.86 10.17
CA SER A 180 -3.77 -0.55 11.60
C SER A 180 -3.22 -1.68 12.48
N LYS A 181 -3.45 -2.94 12.08
CA LYS A 181 -2.83 -4.11 12.72
C LYS A 181 -1.30 -4.09 12.60
N ALA A 182 -0.78 -3.67 11.44
CA ALA A 182 0.66 -3.54 11.24
C ALA A 182 1.25 -2.45 12.15
N THR A 183 0.59 -1.29 12.22
CA THR A 183 0.97 -0.20 13.15
C THR A 183 0.99 -0.67 14.60
N ALA A 184 -0.05 -1.38 15.05
CA ALA A 184 -0.10 -1.93 16.41
C ALA A 184 1.07 -2.87 16.70
N ARG A 185 1.40 -3.79 15.78
CA ARG A 185 2.52 -4.72 15.92
C ARG A 185 3.88 -4.03 15.92
N LEU A 186 4.07 -3.03 15.05
CA LEU A 186 5.29 -2.21 15.03
C LEU A 186 5.47 -1.42 16.33
N ASN A 187 4.35 -1.05 16.97
CA ASN A 187 4.33 -0.42 18.30
C ASN A 187 4.38 -1.44 19.46
N GLY A 188 4.65 -2.73 19.19
CA GLY A 188 4.80 -3.77 20.21
C GLY A 188 3.49 -4.26 20.84
N ARG A 189 2.32 -3.92 20.27
CA ARG A 189 1.00 -4.33 20.75
C ARG A 189 0.39 -5.41 19.86
N ASN A 190 -0.42 -6.29 20.46
CA ASN A 190 -1.15 -7.34 19.78
C ASN A 190 -2.64 -7.02 19.54
N TYR A 191 -3.06 -5.79 19.83
CA TYR A 191 -4.41 -5.28 19.59
C TYR A 191 -4.34 -3.86 18.99
N VAL A 192 -5.27 -3.56 18.10
CA VAL A 192 -5.39 -2.24 17.44
C VAL A 192 -6.09 -1.27 18.38
N THR A 193 -5.58 -0.04 18.47
CA THR A 193 -6.27 1.08 19.14
C THR A 193 -6.87 2.04 18.11
N VAL A 194 -7.78 2.90 18.56
CA VAL A 194 -8.33 3.98 17.72
C VAL A 194 -7.22 4.91 17.21
N GLN A 195 -6.17 5.13 18.02
CA GLN A 195 -5.04 5.96 17.61
C GLN A 195 -4.28 5.35 16.43
N ASP A 196 -4.00 4.03 16.46
CA ASP A 196 -3.35 3.35 15.32
C ASP A 196 -4.17 3.51 14.03
N ALA A 197 -5.49 3.39 14.15
CA ALA A 197 -6.40 3.58 13.03
C ALA A 197 -6.38 5.04 12.53
N LYS A 198 -6.40 6.03 13.43
CA LYS A 198 -6.30 7.44 13.07
C LYS A 198 -4.97 7.79 12.38
N ASP A 199 -3.86 7.33 12.93
CA ASP A 199 -2.51 7.67 12.44
C ASP A 199 -2.28 7.15 11.02
N ILE A 200 -2.77 5.94 10.71
CA ILE A 200 -2.54 5.31 9.41
C ILE A 200 -3.59 5.70 8.36
N ALA A 201 -4.74 6.25 8.78
CA ALA A 201 -5.85 6.60 7.90
C ALA A 201 -5.48 7.57 6.77
N PRO A 202 -4.70 8.67 6.97
CA PRO A 202 -4.29 9.55 5.88
C PRO A 202 -3.63 8.81 4.71
N TYR A 203 -2.75 7.86 5.00
CA TYR A 203 -1.99 7.12 3.98
C TYR A 203 -2.83 6.08 3.25
N VAL A 204 -3.92 5.61 3.87
CA VAL A 204 -4.80 4.57 3.32
C VAL A 204 -6.06 5.17 2.68
N LEU A 205 -6.66 6.19 3.26
CA LEU A 205 -8.01 6.62 2.89
C LEU A 205 -8.03 7.77 1.89
N ARG A 206 -7.05 8.69 1.92
CA ARG A 206 -7.08 9.92 1.10
C ARG A 206 -7.22 9.63 -0.40
N HIS A 207 -6.47 8.67 -0.93
CA HIS A 207 -6.52 8.31 -2.36
C HIS A 207 -7.74 7.47 -2.76
N ARG A 208 -8.60 7.13 -1.80
CA ARG A 208 -9.85 6.39 -2.00
C ARG A 208 -11.08 7.28 -1.94
N LEU A 209 -10.91 8.55 -1.61
CA LEU A 209 -11.96 9.57 -1.64
C LEU A 209 -11.93 10.26 -3.00
N ILE A 210 -13.04 10.18 -3.73
CA ILE A 210 -13.24 10.94 -4.96
C ILE A 210 -13.99 12.21 -4.58
N MET A 211 -13.40 13.36 -4.91
CA MET A 211 -13.88 14.68 -4.52
C MET A 211 -14.56 15.39 -5.70
N GLN A 212 -15.57 16.21 -5.41
CA GLN A 212 -16.22 17.09 -6.38
C GLN A 212 -15.60 18.48 -6.36
N GLY A 213 -15.29 19.01 -7.56
CA GLY A 213 -14.74 20.36 -7.72
C GLY A 213 -13.37 20.50 -7.04
N ASP A 214 -13.18 21.58 -6.29
CA ASP A 214 -11.90 21.91 -5.63
C ASP A 214 -11.79 21.36 -4.18
N ALA A 215 -12.72 20.50 -3.76
CA ALA A 215 -12.69 19.93 -2.41
C ALA A 215 -11.50 18.97 -2.23
N LYS A 216 -10.85 19.00 -1.07
CA LYS A 216 -9.70 18.13 -0.78
C LYS A 216 -10.09 16.93 0.06
N ALA A 217 -9.49 15.78 -0.27
CA ALA A 217 -9.68 14.54 0.48
C ALA A 217 -9.20 14.64 1.94
N GLU A 218 -8.23 15.52 2.22
CA GLU A 218 -7.75 15.82 3.58
C GLU A 218 -8.86 16.47 4.42
N ASP A 219 -9.44 17.56 3.94
CA ASP A 219 -10.55 18.26 4.61
C ASP A 219 -11.74 17.32 4.85
N ALA A 220 -12.03 16.43 3.90
CA ALA A 220 -13.12 15.47 4.03
C ALA A 220 -12.86 14.39 5.08
N LEU A 221 -11.60 13.95 5.19
CA LEU A 221 -11.19 12.97 6.20
C LEU A 221 -11.19 13.60 7.60
N ASP A 222 -10.71 14.84 7.72
CA ASP A 222 -10.72 15.60 8.98
C ASP A 222 -12.15 15.86 9.46
N ALA A 223 -13.04 16.27 8.56
CA ALA A 223 -14.47 16.41 8.85
C ALA A 223 -15.10 15.09 9.32
N ALA A 224 -14.68 13.94 8.76
CA ALA A 224 -15.16 12.63 9.20
C ALA A 224 -14.61 12.26 10.60
N PHE A 225 -13.37 12.63 10.93
CA PHE A 225 -12.80 12.44 12.26
C PHE A 225 -13.49 13.26 13.34
N GLU A 226 -13.92 14.48 13.02
CA GLU A 226 -14.67 15.35 13.93
C GLU A 226 -16.10 14.84 14.18
N GLN A 227 -16.75 14.31 13.15
CA GLN A 227 -18.14 13.84 13.22
C GLN A 227 -18.29 12.48 13.92
N VAL A 228 -17.28 11.61 13.86
CA VAL A 228 -17.36 10.27 14.45
C VAL A 228 -16.67 10.28 15.82
N PRO A 229 -17.44 10.18 16.93
CA PRO A 229 -16.85 10.20 18.26
C PRO A 229 -15.94 8.99 18.45
N VAL A 230 -14.83 9.23 19.15
CA VAL A 230 -13.93 8.16 19.59
C VAL A 230 -14.69 7.31 20.62
N PRO A 231 -14.74 5.98 20.47
CA PRO A 231 -15.38 5.12 21.47
C PRO A 231 -14.69 5.30 22.83
N GLU A 232 -15.49 5.35 23.90
CA GLU A 232 -14.94 5.35 25.25
C GLU A 232 -14.17 4.03 25.49
N PRO A 233 -13.00 4.08 26.16
CA PRO A 233 -12.28 2.87 26.48
C PRO A 233 -13.17 1.98 27.35
N VAL A 234 -13.47 0.78 26.86
CA VAL A 234 -14.20 -0.20 27.66
C VAL A 234 -13.30 -0.56 28.83
N ALA A 235 -13.66 -0.09 30.03
CA ALA A 235 -12.95 -0.42 31.25
C ALA A 235 -12.95 -1.95 31.38
N THR A 236 -11.79 -2.57 31.11
CA THR A 236 -11.62 -3.99 31.29
C THR A 236 -11.67 -4.26 32.80
N PHE A 237 -12.83 -4.66 33.31
CA PHE A 237 -12.93 -5.18 34.66
C PHE A 237 -12.14 -6.49 34.71
N VAL A 238 -10.89 -6.40 35.16
CA VAL A 238 -10.12 -7.56 35.58
C VAL A 238 -10.82 -8.10 36.84
N TYR A 239 -11.60 -9.16 36.67
CA TYR A 239 -11.99 -9.98 37.81
C TYR A 239 -10.71 -10.68 38.30
N VAL A 240 -10.26 -10.28 39.48
CA VAL A 240 -9.18 -10.92 40.26
C VAL A 240 -9.67 -12.25 40.82
#